data_AF-A0A1M6X9Y6-F1
#
_entry.id   AF-A0A1M6X9Y6-F1
#
_cell.length_a   1.000
_cell.length_b   1.000
_cell.length_c   1.000
_cell.angle_alpha   90.00
_cell.angle_beta   90.00
_cell.angle_gamma   90.00
#
_symmetry.space_group_name_H-M   'P 1'
#
loop_
_entity.id
_entity.type
_entity.pdbx_description
1 polymer ?
#
loop_
_entity_poly.entity_id
_entity_poly.type
_entity_poly.pdbx_seq_one_letter_code
_entity_poly.pdbx_strand_id
1 'polypeptide(L)'
;DVKIAASTLEARNNNQMVVDPVEFVITATNAGKTVESTKFNTYVERIIALPEGVDASKITTGVVFNRDGSFSHVPTEVFEKNGKWYAKLNSLTNSTYSVIWNPVTVSSVENHWSKAYVNDMASRLVIKNPESFTPDGQITRGDFAEYVAKALGIYRTGVAKAGAFPDVASGNELADAVTVTSEYGIIAGYPDGTFKPEAKITREEAMIMYARAMDIVGLKEKNNNRIESYLDKQEISGWAYEGVKKTVSAGVFNGKTKATIDPKGMLTYAEAATAIRNLLTETKMINK
;
A
#
# COMPACT_ATOMS: atom_id res chain seq x y z
N ASP A 1 0.46 -23.02 -15.22
CA ASP A 1 0.54 -24.07 -14.18
C ASP A 1 0.69 -23.43 -12.81
N VAL A 2 -0.17 -23.78 -11.86
CA VAL A 2 -0.01 -23.39 -10.44
C VAL A 2 0.83 -24.49 -9.80
N LYS A 3 2.01 -24.15 -9.28
CA LYS A 3 2.85 -25.10 -8.53
C LYS A 3 2.69 -24.80 -7.04
N ILE A 4 2.45 -25.82 -6.22
CA ILE A 4 2.45 -25.66 -4.78
C ILE A 4 3.89 -25.92 -4.32
N ALA A 5 4.62 -24.86 -3.98
CA ALA A 5 5.95 -24.97 -3.40
C ALA A 5 5.81 -25.06 -1.88
N ALA A 6 5.97 -26.26 -1.32
CA ALA A 6 6.07 -26.44 0.12
C ALA A 6 7.43 -25.90 0.60
N SER A 7 7.48 -24.65 1.06
CA SER A 7 8.62 -24.15 1.83
C SER A 7 8.23 -24.05 3.30
N THR A 8 8.87 -24.86 4.14
CA THR A 8 8.87 -24.71 5.60
C THR A 8 9.51 -23.38 5.98
N LEU A 9 8.71 -22.32 6.02
CA LEU A 9 9.06 -21.09 6.72
C LEU A 9 8.55 -21.21 8.16
N GLU A 10 9.46 -21.57 9.06
CA GLU A 10 9.21 -21.43 10.50
C GLU A 10 8.97 -19.95 10.83
N ALA A 11 7.96 -19.71 11.67
CA ALA A 11 7.52 -18.39 12.10
C ALA A 11 8.70 -17.54 12.58
N ARG A 12 9.08 -16.54 11.79
CA ARG A 12 9.88 -15.41 12.26
C ARG A 12 8.92 -14.25 12.46
N ASN A 13 8.86 -13.77 13.71
CA ASN A 13 7.90 -12.80 14.27
C ASN A 13 6.59 -13.46 14.70
N ASN A 14 5.86 -12.87 15.66
CA ASN A 14 4.62 -13.38 16.28
C ASN A 14 3.42 -13.60 15.31
N ASN A 15 3.69 -13.71 14.02
CA ASN A 15 2.72 -13.81 12.95
C ASN A 15 2.47 -15.29 12.68
N GLN A 16 1.19 -15.69 12.66
CA GLN A 16 0.82 -17.08 12.39
C GLN A 16 0.48 -17.24 10.91
N MET A 17 1.19 -18.11 10.21
CA MET A 17 0.83 -18.51 8.85
C MET A 17 -0.44 -19.35 8.88
N VAL A 18 -1.44 -18.96 8.10
CA VAL A 18 -2.77 -19.60 8.10
C VAL A 18 -2.91 -20.56 6.92
N VAL A 19 -2.23 -20.26 5.81
CA VAL A 19 -2.22 -21.10 4.61
C VAL A 19 -0.78 -21.33 4.17
N ASP A 20 -0.44 -22.57 3.80
CA ASP A 20 0.87 -22.88 3.24
C ASP A 20 1.17 -22.03 1.99
N PRO A 21 2.43 -21.66 1.73
CA PRO A 21 2.78 -20.85 0.57
C PRO A 21 2.39 -21.52 -0.75
N VAL A 22 1.75 -20.76 -1.65
CA VAL A 22 1.34 -21.20 -2.99
C VAL A 22 2.05 -20.36 -4.05
N GLU A 23 2.76 -21.02 -4.98
CA GLU A 23 3.47 -20.34 -6.06
C GLU A 23 2.53 -20.09 -7.24
N PHE A 24 2.39 -18.82 -7.62
CA PHE A 24 1.59 -18.40 -8.77
C PHE A 24 2.49 -17.78 -9.85
N VAL A 25 2.62 -18.48 -10.97
CA VAL A 25 3.40 -18.07 -12.14
C VAL A 25 2.50 -18.01 -13.37
N ILE A 26 2.49 -16.87 -14.06
CA ILE A 26 1.88 -16.71 -15.39
C ILE A 26 2.97 -16.70 -16.45
N THR A 27 2.88 -17.63 -17.40
CA THR A 27 3.77 -17.73 -18.55
C THR A 27 3.00 -17.63 -19.86
N ALA A 28 3.63 -17.06 -20.88
CA ALA A 28 3.14 -17.04 -22.26
C ALA A 28 4.10 -17.88 -23.11
N THR A 29 3.56 -18.78 -23.93
CA THR A 29 4.36 -19.64 -24.81
C THR A 29 3.97 -19.43 -26.27
N ASN A 30 4.95 -19.17 -27.13
CA ASN A 30 4.77 -19.13 -28.57
C ASN A 30 5.97 -19.82 -29.26
N ALA A 31 5.69 -20.73 -30.19
CA ALA A 31 6.68 -21.49 -30.96
C ALA A 31 7.79 -22.14 -30.10
N GLY A 32 7.42 -22.72 -28.95
CA GLY A 32 8.36 -23.39 -28.03
C GLY A 32 9.17 -22.46 -27.13
N LYS A 33 9.01 -21.13 -27.26
CA LYS A 33 9.61 -20.14 -26.36
C LYS A 33 8.60 -19.74 -25.29
N THR A 34 8.94 -20.01 -24.04
CA THR A 34 8.16 -19.58 -22.87
C THR A 34 8.77 -18.31 -22.28
N VAL A 35 7.94 -17.30 -22.06
CA VAL A 35 8.30 -16.05 -21.37
C VAL A 35 7.41 -15.92 -20.15
N GLU A 36 7.99 -15.63 -19.00
CA GLU A 36 7.23 -15.32 -17.79
C GLU A 36 6.79 -13.85 -17.81
N SER A 37 5.51 -13.61 -17.51
CA SER A 37 5.01 -12.26 -17.24
C SER A 37 5.18 -11.96 -15.76
N THR A 38 6.26 -11.27 -15.39
CA THR A 38 6.60 -11.00 -13.98
C THR A 38 5.90 -9.77 -13.38
N LYS A 39 5.33 -8.91 -14.24
CA LYS A 39 4.57 -7.71 -13.86
C LYS A 39 3.28 -7.61 -14.69
N PHE A 40 2.23 -7.08 -14.08
CA PHE A 40 0.93 -6.86 -14.73
C PHE A 40 0.57 -5.37 -14.73
N ASN A 41 -0.14 -4.93 -15.77
CA ASN A 41 -0.64 -3.56 -15.87
C ASN A 41 -1.95 -3.34 -15.09
N THR A 42 -2.58 -4.43 -14.65
CA THR A 42 -3.82 -4.44 -13.87
C THR A 42 -3.71 -5.49 -12.76
N TYR A 43 -4.36 -5.23 -11.63
CA TYR A 43 -4.40 -6.20 -10.53
C TYR A 43 -5.00 -7.52 -10.99
N VAL A 44 -4.32 -8.62 -10.63
CA VAL A 44 -4.81 -9.98 -10.85
C VAL A 44 -5.26 -10.54 -9.51
N GLU A 45 -6.51 -10.98 -9.45
CA GLU A 45 -7.10 -11.61 -8.28
C GLU A 45 -6.62 -13.06 -8.12
N ARG A 46 -6.18 -13.41 -6.92
CA ARG A 46 -5.86 -14.79 -6.52
C ARG A 46 -6.77 -15.18 -5.37
N ILE A 47 -7.57 -16.23 -5.58
CA ILE A 47 -8.52 -16.70 -4.58
C ILE A 47 -7.94 -17.94 -3.90
N ILE A 48 -7.68 -17.83 -2.61
CA ILE A 48 -7.17 -18.90 -1.76
C ILE A 48 -8.32 -19.33 -0.84
N ALA A 49 -8.71 -20.61 -0.88
CA ALA A 49 -9.68 -21.15 0.05
C ALA A 49 -9.04 -21.26 1.44
N LEU A 50 -9.76 -20.82 2.48
CA LEU A 50 -9.30 -21.00 3.85
C LEU A 50 -9.52 -22.47 4.27
N PRO A 51 -8.58 -23.08 5.01
CA PRO A 51 -8.76 -24.42 5.55
C PRO A 51 -10.00 -24.53 6.44
N GLU A 52 -10.63 -25.70 6.47
CA GLU A 52 -11.77 -25.95 7.36
C GLU A 52 -11.35 -25.76 8.84
N GLY A 53 -12.23 -25.14 9.63
CA GLY A 53 -11.97 -24.83 11.04
C GLY A 53 -11.17 -23.56 11.29
N VAL A 54 -10.64 -22.89 10.25
CA VAL A 54 -10.03 -21.56 10.39
C VAL A 54 -11.11 -20.52 10.63
N ASP A 55 -10.94 -19.75 11.70
CA ASP A 55 -11.75 -18.57 11.99
C ASP A 55 -11.38 -17.44 11.02
N ALA A 56 -12.29 -17.12 10.09
CA ALA A 56 -12.09 -16.09 9.09
C ALA A 56 -11.88 -14.68 9.70
N SER A 57 -12.32 -14.44 10.94
CA SER A 57 -12.03 -13.18 11.65
C SER A 57 -10.57 -13.06 12.08
N LYS A 58 -9.81 -14.17 12.06
CA LYS A 58 -8.37 -14.22 12.33
C LYS A 58 -7.54 -14.21 11.05
N ILE A 59 -8.05 -13.62 9.97
CA ILE A 59 -7.29 -13.37 8.75
C ILE A 59 -6.98 -11.89 8.66
N THR A 60 -5.69 -11.55 8.67
CA THR A 60 -5.25 -10.15 8.58
C THR A 60 -4.98 -9.75 7.14
N THR A 61 -4.11 -10.50 6.45
CA THR A 61 -3.74 -10.19 5.07
C THR A 61 -3.08 -11.36 4.37
N GLY A 62 -3.16 -11.38 3.05
CA GLY A 62 -2.23 -12.09 2.20
C GLY A 62 -0.85 -11.44 2.20
N VAL A 63 0.17 -12.25 1.92
CA VAL A 63 1.57 -11.82 1.85
C VAL A 63 2.29 -12.43 0.66
N VAL A 64 3.39 -11.80 0.27
CA VAL A 64 4.41 -12.30 -0.67
C VAL A 64 5.75 -12.38 0.02
N PHE A 65 6.55 -13.37 -0.37
CA PHE A 65 7.90 -13.56 0.16
C PHE A 65 8.93 -12.79 -0.67
N ASN A 66 9.80 -12.07 0.02
CA ASN A 66 10.92 -11.34 -0.54
C ASN A 66 12.18 -12.21 -0.57
N ARG A 67 13.18 -11.78 -1.34
CA ARG A 67 14.44 -12.54 -1.53
C ARG A 67 15.27 -12.67 -0.26
N ASP A 68 15.15 -11.73 0.66
CA ASP A 68 15.81 -11.75 1.97
C ASP A 68 15.08 -12.60 3.02
N GLY A 69 13.98 -13.27 2.64
CA GLY A 69 13.17 -14.09 3.53
C GLY A 69 12.14 -13.31 4.33
N SER A 70 12.10 -11.98 4.23
CA SER A 70 10.98 -11.19 4.74
C SER A 70 9.73 -11.42 3.89
N PHE A 71 8.59 -10.92 4.36
CA PHE A 71 7.35 -10.92 3.58
C PHE A 71 6.71 -9.54 3.60
N SER A 72 5.88 -9.27 2.62
CA SER A 72 5.21 -7.97 2.44
C SER A 72 3.73 -8.15 2.22
N HIS A 73 2.96 -7.15 2.65
CA HIS A 73 1.52 -7.06 2.43
C HIS A 73 1.14 -7.32 0.97
N VAL A 74 0.00 -7.98 0.78
CA VAL A 74 -0.78 -7.93 -0.46
C VAL A 74 -2.21 -7.56 -0.11
N PRO A 75 -2.83 -6.56 -0.76
CA PRO A 75 -4.22 -6.21 -0.49
C PRO A 75 -5.14 -7.42 -0.60
N THR A 76 -5.83 -7.70 0.48
CA THR A 76 -6.61 -8.92 0.66
C THR A 76 -8.00 -8.63 1.18
N GLU A 77 -9.00 -9.10 0.44
CA GLU A 77 -10.40 -9.15 0.84
C GLU A 77 -10.74 -10.58 1.27
N VAL A 78 -11.26 -10.74 2.49
CA VAL A 78 -11.79 -12.01 3.00
C VAL A 78 -13.29 -12.03 2.77
N PHE A 79 -13.80 -13.11 2.18
CA PHE A 79 -15.23 -13.22 1.85
C PHE A 79 -15.73 -14.66 1.96
N GLU A 80 -17.03 -14.81 2.18
CA GLU A 80 -17.72 -16.10 2.20
C GLU A 80 -18.43 -16.35 0.88
N LYS A 81 -18.38 -17.59 0.39
CA LYS A 81 -19.17 -18.06 -0.75
C LYS A 81 -19.56 -19.52 -0.54
N ASN A 82 -20.85 -19.82 -0.59
CA ASN A 82 -21.40 -21.18 -0.43
C ASN A 82 -20.94 -21.89 0.86
N GLY A 83 -20.92 -21.18 2.00
CA GLY A 83 -20.51 -21.74 3.30
C GLY A 83 -19.00 -21.95 3.47
N LYS A 84 -18.17 -21.47 2.52
CA LYS A 84 -16.71 -21.54 2.58
C LYS A 84 -16.11 -20.15 2.55
N TRP A 85 -15.03 -19.97 3.29
CA TRP A 85 -14.30 -18.72 3.37
C TRP A 85 -13.10 -18.70 2.43
N TYR A 86 -12.82 -17.52 1.87
CA TYR A 86 -11.76 -17.31 0.90
C TYR A 86 -11.02 -16.01 1.20
N ALA A 87 -9.72 -15.98 0.89
CA ALA A 87 -8.92 -14.77 0.79
C ALA A 87 -8.69 -14.44 -0.70
N LYS A 88 -9.13 -13.26 -1.13
CA LYS A 88 -8.88 -12.70 -2.46
C LYS A 88 -7.70 -11.73 -2.37
N LEU A 89 -6.56 -12.13 -2.92
CA LEU A 89 -5.33 -11.34 -2.95
C LEU A 89 -5.25 -10.60 -4.28
N ASN A 90 -5.11 -9.27 -4.23
CA ASN A 90 -4.94 -8.41 -5.39
C ASN A 90 -3.45 -8.13 -5.59
N SER A 91 -2.83 -8.67 -6.65
CA SER A 91 -1.39 -8.47 -6.89
C SER A 91 -1.03 -8.20 -8.36
N LEU A 92 0.01 -7.38 -8.53
CA LEU A 92 0.59 -6.95 -9.81
C LEU A 92 1.84 -7.75 -10.23
N THR A 93 2.22 -8.79 -9.49
CA THR A 93 3.43 -9.59 -9.78
C THR A 93 3.11 -11.08 -9.83
N ASN A 94 4.02 -11.90 -10.37
CA ASN A 94 4.11 -13.32 -9.97
C ASN A 94 4.87 -13.42 -8.66
N SER A 95 4.48 -14.35 -7.80
CA SER A 95 5.13 -14.57 -6.51
C SER A 95 4.64 -15.85 -5.84
N THR A 96 5.24 -16.15 -4.70
CA THR A 96 4.71 -17.10 -3.73
C THR A 96 3.85 -16.34 -2.74
N TYR A 97 2.60 -16.77 -2.62
CA TYR A 97 1.59 -16.10 -1.79
C TYR A 97 1.20 -16.98 -0.60
N SER A 98 0.91 -16.34 0.52
CA SER A 98 0.32 -16.98 1.70
C SER A 98 -0.69 -16.01 2.34
N VAL A 99 -1.35 -16.45 3.41
CA VAL A 99 -2.27 -15.67 4.24
C VAL A 99 -1.82 -15.80 5.69
N ILE A 100 -1.79 -14.68 6.41
CA ILE A 100 -1.34 -14.62 7.80
C ILE A 100 -2.39 -14.03 8.73
N TRP A 101 -2.29 -14.41 10.00
CA TRP A 101 -2.86 -13.71 11.15
C TRP A 101 -1.74 -12.92 11.83
N ASN A 102 -1.88 -11.60 11.87
CA ASN A 102 -0.90 -10.69 12.44
C ASN A 102 -1.59 -9.47 13.10
N PRO A 103 -2.25 -9.66 14.25
CA PRO A 103 -2.84 -8.53 14.96
C PRO A 103 -1.73 -7.68 15.61
N VAL A 104 -1.68 -6.40 15.27
CA VAL A 104 -0.73 -5.43 15.84
C VAL A 104 -1.48 -4.28 16.51
N THR A 105 -1.10 -3.98 17.74
CA THR A 105 -1.56 -2.81 18.48
C THR A 105 -0.42 -1.81 18.57
N VAL A 106 -0.66 -0.57 18.16
CA VAL A 106 0.30 0.52 18.21
C VAL A 106 0.03 1.37 19.46
N SER A 107 0.96 1.35 20.41
CA SER A 107 0.78 1.99 21.72
C SER A 107 0.57 3.50 21.65
N SER A 108 1.28 4.18 20.73
CA SER A 108 1.21 5.63 20.58
C SER A 108 -0.14 6.15 20.08
N VAL A 109 -1.01 5.28 19.57
CA VAL A 109 -2.37 5.65 19.12
C VAL A 109 -3.49 5.15 20.03
N GLU A 110 -3.18 4.62 21.21
CA GLU A 110 -4.16 3.99 22.11
C GLU A 110 -5.35 4.91 22.44
N ASN A 111 -5.10 6.22 22.58
CA ASN A 111 -6.09 7.27 22.83
C ASN A 111 -6.17 8.29 21.67
N HIS A 112 -5.69 7.93 20.48
CA HIS A 112 -5.63 8.81 19.32
C HIS A 112 -6.76 8.51 18.33
N TRP A 113 -7.25 9.52 17.60
CA TRP A 113 -8.36 9.38 16.64
C TRP A 113 -8.06 8.34 15.54
N SER A 114 -6.77 8.12 15.25
CA SER A 114 -6.34 7.22 14.19
C SER A 114 -6.16 5.76 14.63
N LYS A 115 -6.47 5.41 15.89
CA LYS A 115 -6.21 4.09 16.47
C LYS A 115 -6.59 2.93 15.57
N ALA A 116 -7.84 2.90 15.11
CA ALA A 116 -8.36 1.81 14.30
C ALA A 116 -7.63 1.72 12.94
N TYR A 117 -7.36 2.86 12.30
CA TYR A 117 -6.73 2.90 10.98
C TYR A 117 -5.26 2.50 11.05
N VAL A 118 -4.54 3.00 12.05
CA VAL A 118 -3.12 2.71 12.27
C VAL A 118 -2.92 1.25 12.68
N ASN A 119 -3.74 0.71 13.59
CA ASN A 119 -3.64 -0.70 13.96
C ASN A 119 -3.92 -1.63 12.78
N ASP A 120 -4.90 -1.30 11.91
CA ASP A 120 -5.17 -2.07 10.70
C ASP A 120 -3.98 -2.03 9.72
N MET A 121 -3.41 -0.85 9.46
CA MET A 121 -2.23 -0.74 8.58
C MET A 121 -0.98 -1.40 9.15
N ALA A 122 -0.76 -1.34 10.47
CA ALA A 122 0.32 -2.06 11.14
C ALA A 122 0.13 -3.57 11.08
N SER A 123 -1.08 -4.05 11.35
CA SER A 123 -1.44 -5.47 11.26
C SER A 123 -1.20 -6.02 9.86
N ARG A 124 -1.45 -5.19 8.84
CA ARG A 124 -1.20 -5.52 7.43
C ARG A 124 0.26 -5.41 6.99
N LEU A 125 1.20 -5.05 7.87
CA LEU A 125 2.62 -4.84 7.57
C LEU A 125 2.92 -3.60 6.71
N VAL A 126 1.97 -2.67 6.59
CA VAL A 126 2.20 -1.39 5.89
C VAL A 126 3.10 -0.48 6.72
N ILE A 127 2.86 -0.44 8.04
CA ILE A 127 3.69 0.29 9.00
C ILE A 127 4.81 -0.65 9.47
N LYS A 128 6.07 -0.33 9.12
CA LYS A 128 7.27 -1.17 9.39
C LYS A 128 7.59 -1.29 10.89
N ASN A 129 7.63 -0.16 11.58
CA ASN A 129 8.11 -0.03 12.97
C ASN A 129 6.97 0.52 13.86
N PRO A 130 5.94 -0.29 14.16
CA PRO A 130 4.80 0.15 14.98
C PRO A 130 5.20 0.63 16.38
N GLU A 131 6.26 0.07 16.95
CA GLU A 131 6.78 0.40 18.28
C GLU A 131 7.35 1.83 18.38
N SER A 132 7.85 2.38 17.27
CA SER A 132 8.38 3.75 17.19
C SER A 132 7.46 4.69 16.42
N PHE A 133 6.21 4.30 16.17
CA PHE A 133 5.27 5.07 15.37
C PHE A 133 4.90 6.39 16.08
N THR A 134 5.00 7.52 15.36
CA THR A 134 4.67 8.84 15.88
C THR A 134 3.46 9.43 15.13
N PRO A 135 2.21 9.26 15.62
CA PRO A 135 1.02 9.58 14.85
C PRO A 135 0.95 11.02 14.35
N ASP A 136 1.32 11.97 15.21
CA ASP A 136 1.31 13.41 14.89
C ASP A 136 2.66 13.91 14.32
N GLY A 137 3.64 13.01 14.19
CA GLY A 137 4.91 13.32 13.54
C GLY A 137 4.70 13.61 12.05
N GLN A 138 5.43 14.59 11.53
CA GLN A 138 5.43 14.88 10.10
C GLN A 138 6.13 13.75 9.34
N ILE A 139 5.44 13.14 8.38
CA ILE A 139 5.99 12.03 7.60
C ILE A 139 7.00 12.56 6.56
N THR A 140 8.08 11.81 6.35
CA THR A 140 9.04 12.08 5.28
C THR A 140 8.50 11.59 3.94
N ARG A 141 9.00 12.15 2.84
CA ARG A 141 8.61 11.71 1.48
C ARG A 141 8.97 10.26 1.21
N GLY A 142 10.11 9.79 1.75
CA GLY A 142 10.55 8.41 1.59
C GLY A 142 9.71 7.41 2.38
N ASP A 143 9.39 7.70 3.64
CA ASP A 143 8.47 6.84 4.44
C ASP A 143 7.08 6.79 3.81
N PHE A 144 6.62 7.93 3.29
CA PHE A 144 5.35 8.00 2.59
C PHE A 144 5.34 7.15 1.32
N ALA A 145 6.42 7.16 0.53
CA ALA A 145 6.57 6.26 -0.62
C ALA A 145 6.58 4.78 -0.18
N GLU A 146 7.22 4.44 0.94
CA GLU A 146 7.20 3.08 1.49
C GLU A 146 5.78 2.65 1.89
N TYR A 147 5.00 3.53 2.53
CA TYR A 147 3.61 3.24 2.90
C TYR A 147 2.77 2.91 1.66
N VAL A 148 2.86 3.75 0.62
CA VAL A 148 2.12 3.50 -0.62
C VAL A 148 2.59 2.21 -1.30
N ALA A 149 3.91 1.96 -1.37
CA ALA A 149 4.45 0.75 -1.99
C ALA A 149 3.98 -0.53 -1.28
N LYS A 150 4.02 -0.55 0.05
CA LYS A 150 3.59 -1.69 0.86
C LYS A 150 2.10 -1.88 0.77
N ALA A 151 1.32 -0.82 0.95
CA ALA A 151 -0.13 -0.89 0.91
C ALA A 151 -0.67 -1.34 -0.45
N LEU A 152 -0.04 -0.97 -1.56
CA LEU A 152 -0.44 -1.44 -2.90
C LEU A 152 0.06 -2.87 -3.22
N GLY A 153 0.82 -3.49 -2.34
CA GLY A 153 1.38 -4.83 -2.51
C GLY A 153 2.53 -4.93 -3.53
N ILE A 154 3.13 -3.80 -3.89
CA ILE A 154 4.19 -3.69 -4.90
C ILE A 154 5.60 -3.68 -4.29
N TYR A 155 5.75 -3.47 -2.99
CA TYR A 155 7.05 -3.44 -2.31
C TYR A 155 7.79 -4.78 -2.39
N ARG A 156 9.07 -4.77 -2.79
CA ARG A 156 9.98 -5.93 -2.81
C ARG A 156 11.35 -5.49 -2.36
N THR A 157 12.10 -6.37 -1.68
CA THR A 157 13.47 -6.04 -1.26
C THR A 157 14.52 -6.39 -2.32
N GLY A 158 15.63 -5.64 -2.31
CA GLY A 158 16.75 -5.84 -3.23
C GLY A 158 16.42 -5.52 -4.69
N VAL A 159 15.49 -4.59 -4.90
CA VAL A 159 15.10 -4.07 -6.23
C VAL A 159 15.67 -2.68 -6.51
N ALA A 160 16.28 -2.06 -5.49
CA ALA A 160 16.91 -0.75 -5.57
C ALA A 160 17.85 -0.63 -6.78
N LYS A 161 17.67 0.43 -7.56
CA LYS A 161 18.50 0.73 -8.72
C LYS A 161 19.21 2.06 -8.51
N ALA A 162 20.49 2.11 -8.85
CA ALA A 162 21.21 3.38 -8.91
C ALA A 162 20.66 4.25 -10.06
N GLY A 163 20.63 5.56 -9.84
CA GLY A 163 20.42 6.54 -10.92
C GLY A 163 18.97 6.95 -11.19
N ALA A 164 17.98 6.45 -10.44
CA ALA A 164 16.61 6.99 -10.52
C ALA A 164 16.54 8.42 -9.97
N PHE A 165 17.20 8.66 -8.84
CA PHE A 165 17.40 9.97 -8.23
C PHE A 165 18.84 10.07 -7.70
N PRO A 166 19.52 11.21 -7.88
CA PRO A 166 20.92 11.36 -7.47
C PRO A 166 21.10 11.39 -5.95
N ASP A 167 20.05 11.72 -5.19
CA ASP A 167 20.04 11.80 -3.73
C ASP A 167 19.49 10.53 -3.06
N VAL A 168 19.29 9.45 -3.81
CA VAL A 168 18.85 8.15 -3.29
C VAL A 168 19.86 7.08 -3.71
N ALA A 169 20.82 6.80 -2.83
CA ALA A 169 21.78 5.73 -3.03
C ALA A 169 21.11 4.35 -2.95
N SER A 170 21.56 3.36 -3.71
CA SER A 170 20.98 2.02 -3.74
C SER A 170 21.06 1.27 -2.40
N GLY A 171 21.97 1.68 -1.50
CA GLY A 171 22.09 1.13 -0.14
C GLY A 171 21.23 1.85 0.91
N ASN A 172 20.48 2.89 0.53
CA ASN A 172 19.53 3.55 1.44
C ASN A 172 18.33 2.61 1.71
N GLU A 173 17.85 2.57 2.95
CA GLU A 173 16.76 1.66 3.34
C GLU A 173 15.42 1.92 2.60
N LEU A 174 15.23 3.14 2.10
CA LEU A 174 14.05 3.56 1.34
C LEU A 174 14.25 3.37 -0.17
N ALA A 175 15.44 2.96 -0.63
CA ALA A 175 15.75 2.87 -2.05
C ALA A 175 14.86 1.87 -2.80
N ASP A 176 14.48 0.77 -2.16
CA ASP A 176 13.54 -0.21 -2.71
C ASP A 176 12.15 0.40 -2.94
N ALA A 177 11.63 1.11 -1.93
CA ALA A 177 10.33 1.79 -2.01
C ALA A 177 10.31 2.90 -3.07
N VAL A 178 11.36 3.73 -3.10
CA VAL A 178 11.51 4.81 -4.08
C VAL A 178 11.63 4.23 -5.49
N THR A 179 12.42 3.17 -5.68
CA THR A 179 12.58 2.54 -6.99
C THR A 179 11.23 2.03 -7.50
N VAL A 180 10.50 1.25 -6.70
CA VAL A 180 9.25 0.66 -7.16
C VAL A 180 8.15 1.71 -7.36
N THR A 181 8.01 2.68 -6.47
CA THR A 181 7.00 3.74 -6.65
C THR A 181 7.30 4.63 -7.85
N SER A 182 8.57 4.81 -8.21
CA SER A 182 8.97 5.50 -9.43
C SER A 182 8.60 4.69 -10.68
N GLU A 183 8.89 3.38 -10.69
CA GLU A 183 8.54 2.48 -11.79
C GLU A 183 7.04 2.40 -12.06
N TYR A 184 6.21 2.51 -11.03
CA TYR A 184 4.75 2.56 -11.14
C TYR A 184 4.21 3.99 -11.38
N GLY A 185 5.07 5.01 -11.49
CA GLY A 185 4.68 6.39 -11.78
C GLY A 185 3.95 7.09 -10.63
N ILE A 186 4.06 6.58 -9.40
CA ILE A 186 3.44 7.17 -8.20
C ILE A 186 4.21 8.42 -7.78
N ILE A 187 5.54 8.31 -7.73
CA ILE A 187 6.42 9.45 -7.46
C ILE A 187 6.94 10.05 -8.76
N ALA A 188 7.03 11.37 -8.75
CA ALA A 188 7.84 12.13 -9.68
C ALA A 188 8.72 13.00 -8.80
N GLY A 189 10.04 12.96 -9.00
CA GLY A 189 10.97 13.81 -8.27
C GLY A 189 10.69 15.29 -8.46
N TYR A 190 11.51 16.13 -7.86
CA TYR A 190 11.47 17.56 -8.04
C TYR A 190 12.05 17.97 -9.41
N PRO A 191 11.78 19.20 -9.88
CA PRO A 191 12.36 19.72 -11.13
C PRO A 191 13.89 19.73 -11.17
N ASP A 192 14.55 19.72 -10.00
CA ASP A 192 16.01 19.61 -9.87
C ASP A 192 16.53 18.16 -10.05
N GLY A 193 15.65 17.20 -10.31
CA GLY A 193 15.97 15.79 -10.50
C GLY A 193 16.10 14.98 -9.22
N THR A 194 15.95 15.60 -8.04
CA THR A 194 16.07 14.91 -6.73
C THR A 194 14.72 14.38 -6.24
N PHE A 195 14.73 13.44 -5.28
CA PHE A 195 13.51 12.95 -4.62
C PHE A 195 13.26 13.58 -3.24
N LYS A 196 14.33 13.91 -2.53
CA LYS A 196 14.41 14.42 -1.16
C LYS A 196 13.72 13.48 -0.16
N PRO A 197 14.22 12.24 0.03
CA PRO A 197 13.54 11.22 0.84
C PRO A 197 13.30 11.67 2.29
N GLU A 198 14.23 12.41 2.88
CA GLU A 198 14.15 12.90 4.27
C GLU A 198 13.30 14.17 4.44
N ALA A 199 12.94 14.84 3.34
CA ALA A 199 12.13 16.04 3.42
C ALA A 199 10.70 15.68 3.85
N LYS A 200 10.08 16.55 4.66
CA LYS A 200 8.67 16.42 5.02
C LYS A 200 7.81 16.70 3.79
N ILE A 201 6.71 15.95 3.67
CA ILE A 201 5.79 16.06 2.53
C ILE A 201 4.61 16.97 2.88
N THR A 202 4.26 17.88 1.97
CA THR A 202 3.03 18.66 2.12
C THR A 202 1.81 17.80 1.80
N ARG A 203 0.64 18.21 2.28
CA ARG A 203 -0.61 17.50 2.03
C ARG A 203 -0.97 17.49 0.54
N GLU A 204 -0.79 18.61 -0.17
CA GLU A 204 -1.06 18.65 -1.62
C GLU A 204 -0.10 17.75 -2.44
N GLU A 205 1.18 17.65 -2.04
CA GLU A 205 2.14 16.72 -2.67
C GLU A 205 1.72 15.26 -2.47
N ALA A 206 1.35 14.91 -1.23
CA ALA A 206 0.89 13.57 -0.91
C ALA A 206 -0.40 13.21 -1.66
N MET A 207 -1.34 14.16 -1.78
CA MET A 207 -2.59 13.97 -2.51
C MET A 207 -2.35 13.69 -4.00
N ILE A 208 -1.31 14.26 -4.63
CA ILE A 208 -0.96 13.90 -6.01
C ILE A 208 -0.42 12.47 -6.11
N MET A 209 0.46 12.08 -5.19
CA MET A 209 0.97 10.71 -5.16
C MET A 209 -0.18 9.70 -4.94
N TYR A 210 -1.13 10.01 -4.06
CA TYR A 210 -2.34 9.20 -3.90
C TYR A 210 -3.24 9.23 -5.13
N ALA A 211 -3.39 10.37 -5.81
CA ALA A 211 -4.14 10.47 -7.06
C ALA A 211 -3.57 9.56 -8.15
N ARG A 212 -2.24 9.39 -8.20
CA ARG A 212 -1.55 8.44 -9.09
C ARG A 212 -1.73 7.00 -8.61
N ALA A 213 -1.64 6.75 -7.30
CA ALA A 213 -1.98 5.45 -6.73
C ALA A 213 -3.41 5.02 -7.08
N MET A 214 -4.38 5.95 -7.05
CA MET A 214 -5.76 5.74 -7.48
C MET A 214 -5.87 5.27 -8.93
N ASP A 215 -5.01 5.76 -9.83
CA ASP A 215 -5.02 5.31 -11.23
C ASP A 215 -4.59 3.85 -11.35
N ILE A 216 -3.59 3.43 -10.58
CA ILE A 216 -3.07 2.05 -10.57
C ILE A 216 -4.13 1.07 -10.07
N VAL A 217 -4.83 1.43 -8.99
CA VAL A 217 -5.89 0.60 -8.39
C VAL A 217 -7.25 0.78 -9.09
N GLY A 218 -7.34 1.67 -10.08
CA GLY A 218 -8.58 1.93 -10.82
C GLY A 218 -9.68 2.63 -10.02
N LEU A 219 -9.37 3.30 -8.90
CA LEU A 219 -10.37 4.02 -8.11
C LEU A 219 -10.88 5.23 -8.88
N LYS A 220 -12.20 5.29 -9.06
CA LYS A 220 -12.88 6.41 -9.70
C LYS A 220 -13.37 7.43 -8.68
N GLU A 221 -13.38 8.68 -9.12
CA GLU A 221 -14.01 9.79 -8.43
C GLU A 221 -15.51 9.53 -8.21
N LYS A 222 -16.08 10.10 -7.13
CA LYS A 222 -17.50 9.90 -6.78
C LYS A 222 -18.28 11.20 -6.70
N ASN A 223 -17.68 12.25 -6.13
CA ASN A 223 -18.30 13.56 -6.00
C ASN A 223 -17.29 14.66 -6.31
N ASN A 224 -17.21 15.03 -7.59
CA ASN A 224 -16.26 16.05 -8.08
C ASN A 224 -16.55 17.46 -7.54
N ASN A 225 -17.76 17.70 -7.04
CA ASN A 225 -18.13 18.97 -6.41
C ASN A 225 -17.74 19.02 -4.92
N ARG A 226 -17.24 17.92 -4.33
CA ARG A 226 -16.83 17.92 -2.92
C ARG A 226 -15.71 18.92 -2.65
N ILE A 227 -14.85 19.21 -3.62
CA ILE A 227 -13.81 20.22 -3.45
C ILE A 227 -14.38 21.61 -3.09
N GLU A 228 -15.61 21.90 -3.52
CA GLU A 228 -16.30 23.16 -3.28
C GLU A 228 -16.70 23.37 -1.81
N SER A 229 -16.73 22.32 -0.99
CA SER A 229 -17.03 22.44 0.44
C SER A 229 -15.84 22.89 1.28
N TYR A 230 -14.65 22.99 0.69
CA TYR A 230 -13.44 23.40 1.39
C TYR A 230 -13.16 24.88 1.18
N LEU A 231 -13.03 25.60 2.30
CA LEU A 231 -12.89 27.06 2.33
C LEU A 231 -11.51 27.53 1.83
N ASP A 232 -10.51 26.66 1.92
CA ASP A 232 -9.11 26.89 1.58
C ASP A 232 -8.71 26.29 0.22
N LYS A 233 -9.67 25.91 -0.63
CA LYS A 233 -9.39 25.31 -1.94
C LYS A 233 -8.56 26.23 -2.86
N GLN A 234 -8.61 27.54 -2.65
CA GLN A 234 -7.87 28.55 -3.39
C GLN A 234 -6.37 28.58 -3.01
N GLU A 235 -6.00 27.97 -1.88
CA GLU A 235 -4.59 27.82 -1.47
C GLU A 235 -3.91 26.62 -2.14
N ILE A 236 -4.69 25.75 -2.80
CA ILE A 236 -4.16 24.61 -3.55
C ILE A 236 -3.37 25.15 -4.75
N SER A 237 -2.15 24.64 -4.92
CA SER A 237 -1.36 25.01 -6.09
C SER A 237 -1.99 24.52 -7.38
N GLY A 238 -1.89 25.28 -8.46
CA GLY A 238 -2.45 24.88 -9.77
C GLY A 238 -1.99 23.51 -10.26
N TRP A 239 -0.73 23.14 -10.01
CA TRP A 239 -0.19 21.82 -10.35
C TRP A 239 -0.75 20.67 -9.49
N ALA A 240 -1.32 20.98 -8.32
CA ALA A 240 -1.88 20.00 -7.39
C ALA A 240 -3.40 19.90 -7.45
N TYR A 241 -4.08 20.89 -8.03
CA TYR A 241 -5.53 21.03 -7.97
C TYR A 241 -6.30 19.77 -8.39
N GLU A 242 -5.98 19.19 -9.55
CA GLU A 242 -6.68 17.97 -10.01
C GLU A 242 -6.41 16.76 -9.12
N GLY A 243 -5.17 16.61 -8.59
CA GLY A 243 -4.86 15.52 -7.66
C GLY A 243 -5.60 15.66 -6.33
N VAL A 244 -5.67 16.88 -5.80
CA VAL A 244 -6.41 17.20 -4.58
C VAL A 244 -7.91 16.95 -4.78
N LYS A 245 -8.49 17.49 -5.86
CA LYS A 245 -9.90 17.27 -6.22
C LYS A 245 -10.25 15.79 -6.33
N LYS A 246 -9.42 15.03 -7.05
CA LYS A 246 -9.63 13.60 -7.27
C LYS A 246 -9.63 12.80 -5.97
N THR A 247 -8.67 13.06 -5.09
CA THR A 247 -8.54 12.33 -3.82
C THR A 247 -9.65 12.66 -2.82
N VAL A 248 -10.11 13.92 -2.74
CA VAL A 248 -11.28 14.26 -1.90
C VAL A 248 -12.58 13.69 -2.47
N SER A 249 -12.75 13.77 -3.81
CA SER A 249 -13.92 13.26 -4.53
C SER A 249 -14.14 11.77 -4.28
N ALA A 250 -13.06 10.99 -4.24
CA ALA A 250 -13.13 9.55 -4.02
C ALA A 250 -13.24 9.14 -2.54
N GLY A 251 -13.02 10.06 -1.59
CA GLY A 251 -13.03 9.78 -0.15
C GLY A 251 -11.71 9.27 0.41
N VAL A 252 -10.63 9.30 -0.38
CA VAL A 252 -9.28 8.94 0.07
C VAL A 252 -8.82 9.94 1.14
N PHE A 253 -9.00 11.24 0.85
CA PHE A 253 -8.88 12.32 1.84
C PHE A 253 -10.25 12.87 2.20
N ASN A 254 -10.43 13.22 3.47
CA ASN A 254 -11.66 13.81 3.98
C ASN A 254 -11.49 15.26 4.47
N GLY A 255 -10.33 15.88 4.18
CA GLY A 255 -9.91 17.15 4.75
C GLY A 255 -9.23 16.97 6.12
N LYS A 256 -8.55 18.02 6.59
CA LYS A 256 -8.03 18.09 7.96
C LYS A 256 -9.17 18.37 8.95
N THR A 257 -10.12 19.19 8.50
CA THR A 257 -11.43 19.37 9.13
C THR A 257 -12.52 19.14 8.10
N LYS A 258 -13.79 19.26 8.50
CA LYS A 258 -14.93 19.20 7.57
C LYS A 258 -14.89 20.30 6.49
N ALA A 259 -14.21 21.42 6.75
CA ALA A 259 -14.21 22.60 5.89
C ALA A 259 -12.82 23.02 5.40
N THR A 260 -11.74 22.33 5.81
CA THR A 260 -10.36 22.69 5.44
C THR A 260 -9.55 21.49 4.96
N ILE A 261 -8.78 21.70 3.89
CA ILE A 261 -7.81 20.74 3.36
C ILE A 261 -6.46 20.92 4.03
N ASP A 262 -6.03 22.17 4.27
CA ASP A 262 -4.67 22.59 4.65
C ASP A 262 -3.64 22.11 3.62
N PRO A 263 -3.71 22.56 2.34
CA PRO A 263 -2.91 21.97 1.25
C PRO A 263 -1.40 22.17 1.43
N LYS A 264 -0.99 23.26 2.08
CA LYS A 264 0.41 23.61 2.34
C LYS A 264 0.95 23.06 3.66
N GLY A 265 0.07 22.58 4.54
CA GLY A 265 0.46 21.91 5.78
C GLY A 265 1.24 20.63 5.52
N MET A 266 2.04 20.22 6.50
CA MET A 266 2.76 18.95 6.46
C MET A 266 1.83 17.79 6.82
N LEU A 267 1.92 16.70 6.07
CA LEU A 267 1.15 15.49 6.34
C LEU A 267 1.72 14.76 7.57
N THR A 268 0.87 14.22 8.44
CA THR A 268 1.32 13.38 9.56
C THR A 268 1.35 11.88 9.21
N TYR A 269 2.07 11.07 9.98
CA TYR A 269 2.04 9.60 9.82
C TYR A 269 0.63 9.03 9.99
N ALA A 270 -0.15 9.53 10.94
CA ALA A 270 -1.54 9.09 11.14
C ALA A 270 -2.45 9.42 9.95
N GLU A 271 -2.29 10.61 9.36
CA GLU A 271 -3.04 11.02 8.18
C GLU A 271 -2.65 10.19 6.95
N ALA A 272 -1.36 9.91 6.77
CA ALA A 272 -0.87 9.04 5.71
C ALA A 272 -1.46 7.62 5.83
N ALA A 273 -1.35 6.99 7.00
CA ALA A 273 -1.90 5.65 7.24
C ALA A 273 -3.42 5.58 7.03
N THR A 274 -4.15 6.63 7.45
CA THR A 274 -5.60 6.71 7.26
C THR A 274 -5.97 6.85 5.79
N ALA A 275 -5.29 7.73 5.05
CA ALA A 275 -5.59 7.97 3.63
C ALA A 275 -5.33 6.72 2.77
N ILE A 276 -4.21 6.01 3.00
CA ILE A 276 -3.93 4.78 2.24
C ILE A 276 -4.94 3.66 2.57
N ARG A 277 -5.37 3.55 3.83
CA ARG A 277 -6.45 2.62 4.20
C ARG A 277 -7.76 2.96 3.51
N ASN A 278 -8.11 4.25 3.45
CA ASN A 278 -9.30 4.69 2.71
C ASN A 278 -9.20 4.30 1.23
N LEU A 279 -8.04 4.48 0.59
CA LEU A 279 -7.83 4.04 -0.79
C LEU A 279 -8.11 2.54 -0.96
N LEU A 280 -7.55 1.70 -0.10
CA LEU A 280 -7.71 0.24 -0.19
C LEU A 280 -9.14 -0.22 0.09
N THR A 281 -9.84 0.43 1.02
CA THR A 281 -11.23 0.09 1.35
C THR A 281 -12.22 0.58 0.30
N GLU A 282 -12.00 1.77 -0.27
CA GLU A 282 -12.87 2.34 -1.32
C GLU A 282 -12.76 1.59 -2.64
N THR A 283 -11.63 0.93 -2.88
CA THR A 283 -11.41 0.00 -4.00
C THR A 283 -11.84 -1.43 -3.72
N LYS A 284 -12.29 -1.74 -2.49
CA LYS A 284 -12.57 -3.11 -2.02
C LYS A 284 -11.38 -4.07 -2.16
N MET A 285 -10.16 -3.53 -2.14
CA MET A 285 -8.95 -4.36 -2.11
C MET A 285 -8.70 -4.94 -0.72
N ILE A 286 -9.29 -4.34 0.33
CA ILE A 286 -9.37 -4.87 1.70
C ILE A 286 -10.79 -4.69 2.26
N ASN A 287 -11.14 -5.49 3.28
CA ASN A 287 -12.38 -5.32 4.04
C ASN A 287 -12.41 -3.98 4.81
N LYS A 288 -13.62 -3.46 5.06
CA LYS A 288 -13.84 -2.20 5.81
C LYS A 288 -13.63 -2.35 7.31
#